data_AF-A0A6M2AGD4-F1
#
_entry.id   AF-A0A6M2AGD4-F1
#
_cell.length_a   1.000
_cell.length_b   1.000
_cell.length_c   1.000
_cell.angle_alpha   90.00
_cell.angle_beta   90.00
_cell.angle_gamma   90.00
#
_symmetry.space_group_name_H-M   'P 1'
#
loop_
_entity.id
_entity.type
_entity.pdbx_description
1 polymer ?
#
loop_
_entity_poly.entity_id
_entity_poly.type
_entity_poly.pdbx_seq_one_letter_code
_entity_poly.pdbx_strand_id
1 'polypeptide(L)'
;MKKVTKLSQIAEIIERIKNQKKIDLKEVEKLKHQLDEEEKISRNYLQITQKGIFAKNIKRALKWNKKVIDLKEELNALMNKKSSNFIP
;
A
#
# COMPACT_ATOMS: atom_id res chain seq x y z
N MET A 1 -11.65 -17.18 -13.23
CA MET A 1 -11.43 -16.37 -12.01
C MET A 1 -10.36 -15.32 -12.27
N LYS A 2 -10.63 -14.02 -12.06
CA LYS A 2 -9.58 -12.98 -12.13
C LYS A 2 -8.67 -13.16 -10.91
N LYS A 3 -7.36 -13.40 -11.11
CA LYS A 3 -6.40 -13.49 -10.01
C LYS A 3 -6.34 -12.14 -9.28
N VAL A 4 -6.89 -12.07 -8.08
CA VAL A 4 -6.77 -10.88 -7.23
C VAL A 4 -5.34 -10.85 -6.68
N THR A 5 -4.60 -9.79 -6.98
CA THR A 5 -3.24 -9.61 -6.46
C THR A 5 -3.27 -9.17 -5.00
N LYS A 6 -2.24 -9.48 -4.22
CA LYS A 6 -2.14 -9.08 -2.80
C LYS A 6 -2.35 -7.58 -2.56
N LEU A 7 -1.84 -6.72 -3.45
CA LEU A 7 -2.10 -5.27 -3.38
C LEU A 7 -3.54 -4.86 -3.68
N SER A 8 -4.26 -5.64 -4.48
CA SER A 8 -5.70 -5.39 -4.68
C SER A 8 -6.49 -5.79 -3.45
N GLN A 9 -6.11 -6.88 -2.78
CA GLN A 9 -6.71 -7.26 -1.49
C GLN A 9 -6.44 -6.19 -0.42
N ILE A 10 -5.20 -5.71 -0.32
CA ILE A 10 -4.86 -4.63 0.62
C ILE A 10 -5.66 -3.35 0.32
N ALA A 11 -5.78 -2.96 -0.95
CA ALA A 11 -6.60 -1.81 -1.35
C ALA A 11 -8.06 -1.96 -0.94
N GLU A 12 -8.66 -3.13 -1.17
CA GLU A 12 -10.04 -3.43 -0.75
C GLU A 12 -10.21 -3.35 0.77
N ILE A 13 -9.24 -3.82 1.54
CA ILE A 13 -9.29 -3.73 3.01
C ILE A 13 -9.18 -2.28 3.46
N ILE A 14 -8.27 -1.48 2.88
CA ILE A 14 -8.13 -0.06 3.17
C ILE A 14 -9.43 0.70 2.89
N GLU A 15 -10.08 0.40 1.77
CA GLU A 15 -11.36 0.99 1.40
C GLU A 15 -12.49 0.58 2.36
N ARG A 16 -12.51 -0.67 2.83
CA ARG A 16 -13.44 -1.09 3.89
C ARG A 16 -13.20 -0.32 5.18
N ILE A 17 -11.95 -0.19 5.63
CA ILE A 17 -11.58 0.55 6.85
C ILE A 17 -11.97 2.03 6.73
N LYS A 18 -11.75 2.65 5.56
CA LYS A 18 -12.21 4.02 5.26
C LYS A 18 -13.71 4.21 5.47
N ASN A 19 -14.50 3.20 5.16
CA ASN A 19 -15.96 3.23 5.27
C ASN A 19 -16.47 2.79 6.66
N GLN A 20 -15.60 2.31 7.55
CA GLN A 20 -15.98 1.96 8.92
C GLN A 20 -16.16 3.23 9.76
N LYS A 21 -17.22 3.25 10.60
CA LYS A 21 -17.47 4.34 11.56
C LYS A 21 -16.39 4.46 12.63
N LYS A 22 -15.70 3.36 12.95
CA LYS A 22 -14.57 3.29 13.88
C LYS A 22 -13.45 2.53 13.20
N ILE A 23 -12.30 3.18 13.07
CA ILE A 23 -11.10 2.58 12.48
C ILE A 23 -10.42 1.72 13.56
N ASP A 24 -10.23 0.43 13.27
CA ASP A 24 -9.38 -0.45 14.08
C ASP A 24 -7.90 -0.15 13.79
N LEU A 25 -7.22 0.46 14.76
CA LEU A 25 -5.81 0.82 14.62
C LEU A 25 -4.89 -0.41 14.52
N LYS A 26 -5.24 -1.53 15.15
CA LYS A 26 -4.43 -2.76 15.05
C LYS A 26 -4.49 -3.32 13.64
N GLU A 27 -5.66 -3.22 13.01
CA GLU A 27 -5.84 -3.63 11.62
C GLU A 27 -5.04 -2.72 10.67
N VAL A 28 -5.07 -1.41 10.90
CA VAL A 28 -4.27 -0.42 10.15
C VAL A 28 -2.77 -0.66 10.31
N GLU A 29 -2.27 -0.92 11.53
CA GLU A 29 -0.86 -1.25 11.76
C GLU A 29 -0.44 -2.54 11.07
N LYS A 30 -1.29 -3.57 11.09
CA LYS A 30 -1.03 -4.82 10.37
C LYS A 30 -0.93 -4.59 8.86
N LEU A 31 -1.81 -3.77 8.28
CA LEU A 31 -1.77 -3.42 6.86
C LEU A 31 -0.53 -2.60 6.52
N LYS A 32 -0.11 -1.70 7.40
CA LYS A 32 1.14 -0.94 7.25
C LYS A 32 2.33 -1.88 7.16
N HIS A 33 2.46 -2.83 8.10
CA HIS A 33 3.52 -3.83 8.05
C HIS A 33 3.48 -4.66 6.76
N GLN A 34 2.29 -5.05 6.29
CA GLN A 34 2.17 -5.78 5.03
C GLN A 34 2.61 -4.93 3.82
N LEU A 35 2.28 -3.64 3.79
CA LEU A 35 2.72 -2.73 2.73
C LEU A 35 4.23 -2.45 2.79
N ASP A 36 4.83 -2.38 3.98
CA ASP A 36 6.29 -2.21 4.13
C ASP A 36 7.05 -3.40 3.53
N GLU A 37 6.55 -4.63 3.74
CA GLU A 37 7.13 -5.82 3.11
C GLU A 37 6.93 -5.82 1.58
N GLU A 38 5.75 -5.42 1.09
CA GLU A 38 5.50 -5.26 -0.35
C GLU A 38 6.34 -4.14 -0.98
N GLU A 39 6.66 -3.09 -0.22
CA GLU A 39 7.54 -2.01 -0.66
C GLU A 39 8.97 -2.53 -0.88
N LYS A 40 9.50 -3.30 0.07
CA LYS A 40 10.83 -3.92 -0.08
C LYS A 40 10.89 -4.78 -1.33
N ILE A 41 9.86 -5.60 -1.56
CA ILE A 41 9.77 -6.48 -2.73
C ILE A 41 9.69 -5.66 -4.03
N SER A 42 8.79 -4.68 -4.09
CA SER A 42 8.56 -3.87 -5.31
C SER A 42 9.75 -2.97 -5.64
N ARG A 43 10.44 -2.40 -4.64
CA ARG A 43 11.69 -1.65 -4.82
C ARG A 43 12.82 -2.53 -5.33
N ASN A 44 13.01 -3.72 -4.75
CA ASN A 44 14.03 -4.66 -5.23
C ASN A 44 13.74 -5.10 -6.67
N TYR A 45 12.48 -5.43 -6.97
CA TYR A 45 12.06 -5.75 -8.33
C TYR A 45 12.32 -4.59 -9.28
N LEU A 46 11.96 -3.35 -8.92
CA LEU A 46 12.23 -2.16 -9.72
C LEU A 46 13.73 -1.98 -9.99
N GLN A 47 14.57 -2.14 -8.97
CA GLN A 47 16.02 -2.00 -9.10
C GLN A 47 16.61 -3.05 -10.06
N ILE A 48 16.21 -4.32 -9.94
CA ILE A 48 16.62 -5.40 -10.85
C ILE A 48 16.14 -5.09 -12.28
N THR A 49 14.92 -4.57 -12.42
CA THR A 49 14.32 -4.23 -13.72
C THR A 49 15.03 -3.05 -14.38
N GLN A 50 15.43 -2.04 -13.60
CA GLN A 50 16.19 -0.86 -14.05
C GLN A 50 17.61 -1.21 -14.46
N LYS A 51 18.26 -2.18 -13.79
CA LYS A 51 19.60 -2.67 -14.14
C LYS A 51 19.67 -3.49 -15.45
N GLY A 52 18.56 -3.60 -16.19
CA GLY A 52 18.55 -4.12 -17.56
C GLY A 52 18.15 -5.59 -17.70
N ILE A 53 18.04 -6.35 -16.61
CA ILE A 53 17.71 -7.80 -16.68
C ILE A 53 16.29 -8.02 -17.23
N PHE A 54 15.36 -7.09 -16.99
CA PHE A 54 13.99 -7.19 -17.46
C PHE A 54 13.38 -5.85 -17.92
N ALA A 55 14.10 -5.03 -18.68
CA ALA A 55 13.64 -3.69 -19.08
C ALA A 55 12.20 -3.64 -19.64
N LYS A 56 11.74 -4.69 -20.34
CA LYS A 56 10.34 -4.84 -20.82
C LYS A 56 9.27 -4.76 -19.71
N ASN A 57 9.64 -5.08 -18.47
CA ASN A 57 8.77 -5.06 -17.29
C ASN A 57 8.85 -3.76 -16.49
N ILE A 58 9.66 -2.77 -16.92
CA ILE A 58 9.89 -1.54 -16.14
C ILE A 58 8.60 -0.78 -15.84
N LYS A 59 7.69 -0.70 -16.82
CA LYS A 59 6.37 -0.07 -16.64
C LYS A 59 5.54 -0.78 -15.58
N ARG A 60 5.59 -2.11 -15.53
CA ARG A 60 4.88 -2.92 -14.53
C ARG A 60 5.50 -2.74 -13.14
N ALA A 61 6.82 -2.71 -13.05
CA ALA A 61 7.55 -2.47 -11.81
C ALA A 61 7.24 -1.07 -11.23
N LEU A 62 7.27 -0.04 -12.08
CA LEU A 62 6.91 1.33 -11.69
C LEU A 62 5.45 1.42 -11.23
N LYS A 63 4.51 0.80 -11.96
CA LYS A 63 3.09 0.77 -11.58
C LYS A 63 2.86 0.06 -10.24
N TRP A 64 3.59 -1.04 -10.00
CA TRP A 64 3.55 -1.73 -8.71
C TRP A 64 4.08 -0.81 -7.60
N ASN A 65 5.29 -0.28 -7.75
CA ASN A 65 5.91 0.58 -6.74
C ASN A 65 5.03 1.80 -6.41
N LYS A 66 4.46 2.45 -7.43
CA LYS A 66 3.50 3.55 -7.24
C LYS A 66 2.29 3.10 -6.41
N LYS A 67 1.67 1.96 -6.76
CA LYS A 67 0.51 1.44 -6.02
C LYS A 67 0.84 1.17 -4.55
N VAL A 68 2.05 0.71 -4.22
CA VAL A 68 2.45 0.52 -2.81
C VAL A 68 2.55 1.86 -2.09
N ILE A 69 3.17 2.87 -2.72
CA ILE A 69 3.31 4.22 -2.15
C ILE A 69 1.93 4.84 -1.92
N ASP A 70 1.06 4.81 -2.93
CA ASP A 70 -0.30 5.37 -2.84
C ASP A 70 -1.07 4.73 -1.64
N LEU A 71 -1.01 3.40 -1.48
CA LEU A 71 -1.68 2.72 -0.37
C LEU A 71 -1.06 3.05 1.00
N LYS A 72 0.25 3.31 1.07
CA LYS A 72 0.91 3.75 2.32
C LYS A 72 0.49 5.17 2.70
N GLU A 73 0.38 6.07 1.72
CA GLU A 73 -0.11 7.43 1.95
C GLU A 73 -1.56 7.41 2.45
N GLU A 74 -2.40 6.54 1.90
CA GLU A 74 -3.78 6.36 2.36
C GLU A 74 -3.86 5.84 3.81
N LEU A 75 -3.05 4.85 4.19
CA LEU A 75 -2.99 4.38 5.57
C LEU A 75 -2.49 5.47 6.53
N ASN A 76 -1.49 6.25 6.12
CA ASN A 76 -0.97 7.33 6.93
C ASN A 76 -2.02 8.44 7.13
N ALA A 77 -2.77 8.77 6.08
CA ALA A 77 -3.89 9.72 6.17
C ALA A 77 -4.98 9.24 7.13
N LEU A 78 -5.28 7.93 7.16
CA LEU A 78 -6.22 7.35 8.13
C LEU A 78 -5.73 7.50 9.58
N MET A 79 -4.44 7.33 9.84
CA MET A 79 -3.88 7.55 11.18
C MET A 79 -3.89 9.04 11.57
N ASN A 80 -3.55 9.94 10.64
CA ASN A 80 -3.46 11.37 10.92
C ASN A 80 -4.84 12.05 11.08
N LYS A 81 -5.89 11.59 10.39
CA LYS A 81 -7.26 12.07 10.61
C LYS A 81 -7.74 11.89 12.06
N LYS A 82 -7.15 10.95 12.81
CA LYS A 82 -7.45 10.77 14.24
C LYS A 82 -6.78 11.82 15.13
N SER A 83 -5.67 12.42 14.68
CA SER A 83 -4.92 13.43 15.45
C SER A 83 -5.52 14.83 15.34
N SER A 84 -6.37 15.13 14.34
CA SER A 84 -6.95 16.47 14.15
C SER A 84 -8.33 16.67 14.78
N ASN A 85 -8.88 15.66 15.48
CA ASN A 85 -10.11 15.78 16.27
C ASN A 85 -9.85 16.11 17.76
N PHE A 86 -8.61 16.46 18.10
CA PHE A 86 -8.27 17.04 19.40
C PHE A 86 -8.03 18.54 19.19
N ILE A 87 -9.11 19.32 19.28
CA ILE A 87 -9.04 20.77 19.51
C ILE A 87 -9.27 20.93 21.02
N PRO A 88 -8.31 21.47 21.80
CA PRO A 88 -8.47 21.68 23.23
C PRO A 88 -9.62 22.65 23.55
#